data_AF-A0A8S1APC5-F1
#
_entry.id   AF-A0A8S1APC5-F1
#
_cell.length_a   1.000
_cell.length_b   1.000
_cell.length_c   1.000
_cell.angle_alpha   90.00
_cell.angle_beta   90.00
_cell.angle_gamma   90.00
#
_symmetry.space_group_name_H-M   'P 1'
#
loop_
_entity.id
_entity.type
_entity.pdbx_description
1 polymer ?
#
loop_
_entity_poly.entity_id
_entity_poly.type
_entity_poly.pdbx_seq_one_letter_code
_entity_poly.pdbx_strand_id
1 'polypeptide(L)'
;MEKLLFKFASLAAADGKSNVICITSIGTPDGRMYEVPDDLKPASKHTALASTDVYAKVKNSLKKRHQTRAVWIPLSKELKNVYLDAGENIQYGDQYLDEITEGTMFSQNNTKINVPEKKNK
;
A
#
# COMPACT_ATOMS: atom_id res chain seq x y z
N MET A 1 2.75 13.00 15.21
CA MET A 1 1.69 12.10 14.74
C MET A 1 1.49 10.93 15.70
N GLU A 2 0.23 10.65 16.04
CA GLU A 2 -0.13 9.58 17.00
C GLU A 2 -0.75 8.33 16.34
N LYS A 3 -1.31 8.48 15.14
CA LYS A 3 -1.96 7.41 14.37
C LYS A 3 -1.84 7.68 12.88
N LEU A 4 -1.87 6.61 12.08
CA LEU A 4 -1.95 6.66 10.62
C LEU A 4 -3.12 5.81 10.12
N LEU A 5 -3.66 6.12 8.95
CA LEU A 5 -4.68 5.36 8.26
C LEU A 5 -4.03 4.38 7.30
N PHE A 6 -4.09 3.09 7.58
CA PHE A 6 -3.56 2.08 6.66
C PHE A 6 -4.69 1.57 5.77
N LYS A 7 -4.53 1.68 4.44
CA LYS A 7 -5.43 1.06 3.47
C LYS A 7 -4.89 -0.31 3.06
N PHE A 8 -5.67 -1.33 3.34
CA PHE A 8 -5.41 -2.71 3.00
C PHE A 8 -6.24 -3.16 1.81
N ALA A 9 -5.69 -4.04 0.98
CA ALA A 9 -6.39 -4.70 -0.11
C ALA A 9 -6.02 -6.19 -0.15
N SER A 10 -6.99 -7.06 -0.44
CA SER A 10 -6.74 -8.46 -0.77
C SER A 10 -6.53 -8.58 -2.28
N LEU A 11 -5.30 -8.82 -2.73
CA LEU A 11 -4.93 -8.89 -4.14
C LEU A 11 -4.59 -10.32 -4.54
N ALA A 12 -4.59 -10.63 -5.84
CA ALA A 12 -4.07 -11.90 -6.32
C ALA A 12 -2.54 -11.95 -6.11
N ALA A 13 -2.03 -13.05 -5.58
CA ALA A 13 -0.60 -13.27 -5.54
C ALA A 13 -0.06 -13.62 -6.94
N ALA A 14 1.26 -13.59 -7.11
CA ALA A 14 1.93 -13.91 -8.37
C ALA A 14 1.64 -15.34 -8.88
N ASP A 15 1.23 -16.25 -7.99
CA ASP A 15 0.83 -17.61 -8.34
C ASP A 15 -0.57 -17.71 -9.00
N GLY A 16 -1.34 -16.61 -9.02
CA GLY A 16 -2.71 -16.51 -9.51
C GLY A 16 -3.78 -17.25 -8.68
N LYS A 17 -3.36 -18.08 -7.72
CA LYS A 17 -4.21 -18.99 -6.94
C LYS A 17 -4.52 -18.43 -5.57
N SER A 18 -3.51 -17.90 -4.89
CA SER A 18 -3.65 -17.37 -3.54
C SER A 18 -4.01 -15.88 -3.55
N ASN A 19 -4.51 -15.40 -2.41
CA ASN A 19 -4.71 -13.99 -2.16
C ASN A 19 -3.65 -13.50 -1.17
N VAL A 20 -3.09 -12.35 -1.44
CA VAL A 20 -2.14 -11.66 -0.56
C VAL A 20 -2.80 -10.39 -0.02
N ILE A 21 -2.62 -10.12 1.27
CA ILE A 21 -3.03 -8.84 1.85
C ILE A 21 -1.90 -7.85 1.60
N CYS A 22 -2.25 -6.71 1.02
CA CYS A 22 -1.34 -5.62 0.71
C CYS A 22 -1.73 -4.36 1.46
N ILE A 23 -0.76 -3.58 1.90
CA ILE A 23 -0.93 -2.19 2.32
C ILE A 23 -0.70 -1.34 1.08
N THR A 24 -1.76 -0.76 0.53
CA THR A 24 -1.68 -0.03 -0.74
C THR A 24 -1.33 1.43 -0.55
N SER A 25 -1.72 2.00 0.58
CA SER A 25 -1.45 3.40 0.89
C SER A 25 -1.60 3.70 2.38
N ILE A 26 -0.96 4.78 2.81
CA ILE A 26 -0.92 5.25 4.19
C ILE A 26 -1.44 6.68 4.21
N GLY A 27 -2.40 6.97 5.09
CA GLY A 27 -3.00 8.29 5.24
C GLY A 27 -2.62 8.95 6.56
N THR A 28 -2.47 10.26 6.53
CA THR A 28 -2.18 11.09 7.70
C THR A 28 -3.44 11.75 8.24
N PRO A 29 -3.48 12.17 9.52
CA PRO A 29 -4.64 12.82 10.13
C PRO A 29 -5.11 14.12 9.45
N ASP A 30 -4.23 14.79 8.72
CA ASP A 30 -4.53 16.00 7.93
C ASP A 30 -5.13 15.68 6.54
N GLY A 31 -5.35 14.40 6.22
CA GLY A 31 -6.05 13.97 5.01
C GLY A 31 -5.15 13.66 3.81
N ARG A 32 -3.82 13.76 3.94
CA ARG A 32 -2.89 13.34 2.88
C ARG A 32 -2.82 11.83 2.80
N MET A 33 -2.55 11.32 1.60
CA MET A 33 -2.44 9.89 1.32
C MET A 33 -1.16 9.63 0.54
N TYR A 34 -0.44 8.58 0.92
CA TYR A 34 0.87 8.23 0.38
C TYR A 34 0.82 6.82 -0.20
N GLU A 35 1.32 6.62 -1.42
CA GLU A 35 1.35 5.31 -2.08
C GLU A 35 2.53 4.47 -1.55
N VAL A 36 2.27 3.18 -1.29
CA VAL A 36 3.34 2.22 -1.00
C VAL A 36 3.81 1.62 -2.33
N PRO A 37 5.12 1.56 -2.63
CA PRO A 37 5.66 0.91 -3.83
C PRO A 37 5.20 -0.54 -4.00
N ASP A 38 4.97 -0.98 -5.24
CA ASP A 38 4.36 -2.30 -5.56
C ASP A 38 5.08 -3.49 -4.92
N ASP A 39 6.42 -3.44 -4.87
CA ASP A 39 7.29 -4.45 -4.28
C ASP A 39 7.26 -4.46 -2.74
N LEU A 40 6.83 -3.35 -2.15
CA LEU A 40 6.70 -3.15 -0.70
C LEU A 40 5.27 -3.31 -0.19
N LYS A 41 4.26 -3.26 -1.06
CA LYS A 41 2.83 -3.44 -0.72
C LYS A 41 2.51 -4.69 0.10
N PRO A 42 3.09 -5.89 -0.12
CA PRO A 42 2.68 -7.09 0.61
C PRO A 42 2.83 -6.95 2.13
N ALA A 43 1.77 -7.27 2.88
CA ALA A 43 1.78 -7.18 4.35
C ALA A 43 2.86 -8.04 5.02
N SER A 44 3.36 -9.07 4.32
CA SER A 44 4.52 -9.86 4.76
C SER A 44 5.82 -9.05 4.86
N LYS A 45 5.94 -7.93 4.15
CA LYS A 45 7.06 -6.99 4.27
C LYS A 45 6.92 -6.13 5.53
N HIS A 46 5.70 -5.81 5.93
CA HIS A 46 5.38 -4.94 7.06
C HIS A 46 5.32 -5.70 8.39
N THR A 47 6.42 -6.36 8.77
CA THR A 47 6.46 -7.30 9.91
C THR A 47 5.98 -6.71 11.23
N ALA A 48 6.40 -5.47 11.54
CA ALA A 48 5.98 -4.74 12.75
C ALA A 48 4.47 -4.48 12.81
N LEU A 49 3.81 -4.30 11.66
CA LEU A 49 2.35 -4.14 11.61
C LEU A 49 1.64 -5.49 11.57
N ALA A 50 2.20 -6.46 10.84
CA ALA A 50 1.65 -7.79 10.67
C ALA A 50 1.62 -8.61 11.97
N SER A 51 2.44 -8.25 12.96
CA SER A 51 2.46 -8.84 14.29
C SER A 51 1.36 -8.31 15.23
N THR A 52 0.62 -7.26 14.83
CA THR A 52 -0.37 -6.61 15.69
C THR A 52 -1.74 -7.30 15.67
N ASP A 53 -2.48 -7.19 16.78
CA ASP A 53 -3.88 -7.63 16.87
C ASP A 53 -4.79 -6.91 15.86
N VAL A 54 -4.44 -5.66 15.53
CA VAL A 54 -5.16 -4.87 14.52
C VAL A 54 -5.05 -5.55 13.16
N TYR A 55 -3.86 -6.01 12.77
CA TYR A 55 -3.68 -6.75 11.52
C TYR A 55 -4.43 -8.08 11.52
N ALA A 56 -4.47 -8.81 12.63
CA ALA A 56 -5.28 -10.03 12.74
C ALA A 56 -6.77 -9.76 12.46
N LYS A 57 -7.32 -8.66 12.97
CA LYS A 57 -8.70 -8.21 12.68
C LYS A 57 -8.88 -7.84 11.21
N VAL A 58 -7.91 -7.13 10.61
CA VAL A 58 -7.92 -6.80 9.18
C VAL A 58 -7.96 -8.07 8.33
N LYS A 59 -7.07 -9.04 8.59
CA LYS A 59 -7.00 -10.32 7.89
C LYS A 59 -8.34 -11.07 7.96
N ASN A 60 -8.98 -11.10 9.12
CA ASN A 60 -10.29 -11.74 9.29
C ASN A 60 -11.45 -11.00 8.59
N SER A 61 -11.28 -9.70 8.32
CA SER A 61 -12.28 -8.85 7.66
C SER A 61 -12.19 -8.85 6.13
N LEU A 62 -11.04 -9.24 5.57
CA LEU A 62 -10.76 -9.31 4.13
C LEU A 62 -10.93 -10.75 3.62
N LYS A 63 -12.18 -11.13 3.30
CA LYS A 63 -12.54 -12.53 2.97
C LYS A 63 -12.52 -12.85 1.48
N LYS A 64 -12.60 -11.84 0.61
CA LYS A 64 -12.65 -12.00 -0.85
C LYS A 64 -11.55 -11.20 -1.52
N ARG A 65 -11.12 -11.66 -2.70
CA ARG A 65 -10.21 -10.93 -3.58
C ARG A 65 -10.81 -9.56 -3.92
N HIS A 66 -9.94 -8.57 -4.07
CA HIS A 66 -10.22 -7.16 -4.30
C HIS A 66 -11.00 -6.42 -3.20
N GLN A 67 -11.28 -7.06 -2.05
CA GLN A 67 -11.80 -6.32 -0.90
C GLN A 67 -10.73 -5.39 -0.34
N THR A 68 -11.19 -4.23 0.12
CA THR A 68 -10.36 -3.21 0.75
C THR A 68 -10.87 -2.85 2.15
N ARG A 69 -9.98 -2.40 3.03
CA ARG A 69 -10.30 -1.87 4.35
C ARG A 69 -9.34 -0.75 4.69
N ALA A 70 -9.84 0.35 5.25
CA ALA A 70 -9.02 1.41 5.79
C ALA A 70 -9.17 1.41 7.31
N VAL A 71 -8.06 1.42 8.04
CA VAL A 71 -8.07 1.36 9.51
C VAL A 71 -7.11 2.40 10.08
N TRP A 72 -7.60 3.21 11.01
CA TRP A 72 -6.75 4.08 11.82
C TRP A 72 -6.03 3.25 12.87
N ILE A 73 -4.70 3.26 12.85
CA ILE A 73 -3.85 2.47 13.74
C ILE A 73 -3.01 3.42 14.58
N PRO A 74 -3.14 3.39 15.93
CA PRO A 74 -2.23 4.10 16.82
C PRO A 74 -0.79 3.61 16.63
N LEU A 75 0.16 4.54 16.57
CA LEU A 75 1.56 4.21 16.35
C LEU A 75 2.25 3.90 17.69
N SER A 76 2.60 2.63 17.90
CA SER A 76 3.58 2.25 18.92
C SER A 76 4.96 2.85 18.58
N LYS A 77 5.90 2.84 19.53
CA LYS A 77 7.29 3.29 19.28
C LYS A 77 7.90 2.57 18.07
N GLU A 78 7.64 1.27 17.94
CA GLU A 78 8.12 0.47 16.82
C GLU A 78 7.49 0.92 15.48
N LEU A 79 6.16 1.09 15.43
CA LEU A 79 5.49 1.56 14.22
C LEU A 79 5.92 2.98 13.84
N LYS A 80 6.18 3.87 14.81
CA LYS A 80 6.75 5.19 14.54
C LYS A 80 8.08 5.07 13.82
N ASN A 81 9.01 4.26 14.33
CA ASN A 81 10.33 4.09 13.71
C ASN A 81 10.28 3.48 12.30
N VAL A 82 9.25 2.68 12.00
CA VAL A 82 9.09 2.04 10.69
C VAL A 82 8.48 2.98 9.66
N TYR A 83 7.46 3.77 10.06
CA TYR A 83 6.64 4.53 9.12
C TYR A 83 6.85 6.04 9.15
N LEU A 84 7.58 6.55 10.14
CA LEU A 84 7.89 7.96 10.31
C LEU A 84 9.40 8.17 10.48
N ASP A 85 9.91 9.25 9.91
CA ASP A 85 11.21 9.78 10.30
C ASP A 85 11.11 10.73 11.52
N ALA A 86 12.24 11.32 11.92
CA ALA A 86 12.28 12.28 13.03
C ALA A 86 11.47 13.56 12.77
N GLY A 87 11.23 13.91 11.51
CA GLY A 87 10.39 15.03 11.08
C GLY A 87 8.91 14.66 10.89
N GLU A 88 8.53 13.42 11.21
CA GLU A 88 7.20 12.86 10.97
C GLU A 88 6.80 12.77 9.49
N ASN A 89 7.78 12.70 8.59
CA ASN A 89 7.54 12.39 7.18
C ASN A 89 7.22 10.90 7.00
N ILE A 90 6.35 10.58 6.05
CA ILE A 90 5.97 9.18 5.77
C ILE A 90 7.07 8.48 4.99
N GLN A 91 7.61 7.41 5.58
CA GLN A 91 8.64 6.57 4.98
C GLN A 91 8.25 5.10 5.06
N TYR A 92 8.91 4.27 4.26
CA TYR A 92 8.92 2.84 4.47
C TYR A 92 10.13 2.19 3.78
N GLY A 93 10.85 1.33 4.49
CA GLY A 93 12.12 0.79 4.00
C GLY A 93 13.20 1.88 3.98
N ASP A 94 13.79 2.12 2.81
CA ASP A 94 14.87 3.07 2.56
C ASP A 94 14.42 4.31 1.76
N GLN A 95 13.10 4.53 1.64
CA GLN A 95 12.53 5.60 0.82
C GLN A 95 11.36 6.32 1.51
N TYR A 96 11.16 7.59 1.09
CA TYR A 96 9.95 8.35 1.38
C TYR A 96 8.83 7.95 0.42
N LEU A 97 7.59 8.00 0.89
CA LEU A 97 6.45 7.63 0.07
C LEU A 97 5.93 8.83 -0.73
N ASP A 98 5.51 8.59 -1.97
CA ASP A 98 4.92 9.60 -2.83
C ASP A 98 3.48 9.93 -2.41
N GLU A 99 3.17 11.22 -2.34
CA GLU A 99 1.81 11.69 -2.07
C GLU A 99 0.91 11.49 -3.29
N ILE A 100 -0.24 10.85 -3.06
CA ILE A 100 -1.28 10.66 -4.07
C ILE A 100 -2.04 11.99 -4.21
N THR A 101 -1.76 12.71 -5.29
CA THR A 101 -2.47 13.92 -5.69
C THR A 101 -3.38 13.61 -6.87
N GLU A 102 -4.36 14.47 -7.16
CA GLU A 102 -5.32 14.24 -8.26
C GLU A 102 -4.65 14.06 -9.64
N GLY A 103 -3.40 14.50 -9.80
CA GLY A 103 -2.58 14.28 -11.00
C GLY A 103 -1.88 12.92 -11.09
N THR A 104 -1.57 12.25 -9.96
CA THR A 104 -0.85 10.97 -9.97
C THR A 104 -1.74 9.76 -10.27
N MET A 105 -3.07 9.89 -10.19
CA MET A 105 -4.00 8.78 -10.54
C MET A 105 -4.00 8.39 -12.04
N PHE A 106 -3.41 9.21 -12.92
CA PHE A 106 -3.41 8.97 -14.37
C PHE A 106 -2.21 8.16 -14.89
N SER A 107 -1.23 7.79 -14.06
CA SER A 107 0.02 7.19 -14.58
C SER A 107 0.04 5.66 -14.72
N GLN A 108 -0.98 4.93 -14.26
CA GLN A 108 -0.92 3.45 -14.21
C GLN A 108 -1.63 2.70 -15.36
N ASN A 109 -2.13 3.37 -16.40
CA ASN A 109 -2.89 2.70 -17.49
C ASN A 109 -2.28 2.78 -18.91
N ASN A 110 -1.01 3.10 -19.09
CA ASN A 110 -0.38 3.03 -20.42
C ASN A 110 0.72 1.98 -20.49
N THR A 111 0.30 0.73 -20.70
CA THR A 111 1.18 -0.24 -21.38
C THR A 111 0.37 -1.12 -22.32
N LYS A 112 0.82 -1.12 -23.59
CA LYS A 112 0.41 -1.92 -24.76
C LYS A 112 -0.69 -1.35 -25.66
N ILE A 113 -0.33 -0.31 -26.42
CA ILE A 113 -0.76 -0.27 -27.82
C ILE A 113 0.35 -0.93 -28.63
N ASN A 114 0.12 -2.19 -28.97
CA ASN A 114 0.96 -2.93 -29.91
C ASN A 114 0.53 -2.47 -31.32
N VAL A 115 1.28 -1.57 -31.95
CA VAL A 115 1.07 -1.23 -33.36
C VAL A 115 1.83 -2.27 -34.19
N PRO A 116 1.17 -3.11 -35.00
CA PRO A 116 1.90 -3.89 -35.98
C PRO A 116 2.26 -2.98 -37.15
N GLU A 117 3.56 -2.70 -37.26
CA GLU A 117 4.21 -2.25 -38.49
C GLU A 117 3.90 -3.27 -39.60
N LYS A 118 3.06 -2.92 -40.57
CA LYS A 118 3.00 -3.63 -41.84
C LYS A 118 3.77 -2.84 -42.89
N LYS A 119 4.99 -3.33 -43.16
CA LYS A 119 5.81 -3.01 -44.32
C LYS A 119 5.13 -3.43 -45.62
N ASN A 120 5.23 -2.54 -46.61
CA ASN A 120 5.29 -2.72 -48.07
C ASN A 120 4.53 -3.87 -48.74
N LYS A 121 3.67 -3.52 -49.70
CA LYS A 121 3.96 -3.75 -51.14
C LYS A 121 3.18 -2.78 -52.01
#